data_AF-A0A1F5EMV9-F1
#
_entry.id   AF-A0A1F5EMV9-F1
#
_cell.length_a   1.000
_cell.length_b   1.000
_cell.length_c   1.000
_cell.angle_alpha   90.00
_cell.angle_beta   90.00
_cell.angle_gamma   90.00
#
_symmetry.space_group_name_H-M   'P 1'
#
loop_
_entity.id
_entity.type
_entity.pdbx_description
1 polymer ?
#
loop_
_entity_poly.entity_id
_entity_poly.type
_entity_poly.pdbx_seq_one_letter_code
_entity_poly.pdbx_strand_id
1 'polypeptide(L)'
;MKKEKILLLIFLLLVTTQIGCAKPEGCVFYEDPLSDEEQPVCEVWDPFEPLNRVTFYINDKVYMWGLEPINKNLYEKIPEPVRDCIGNFFYNLSSPIRIVGAIMQGKGEIVGLTMNETITNSSFGIGGIFRPAKFNPPDEEDIDQGLAYWGFGEGAYIVWPLFGPRTFRSSFGNFGEYFISPVKYTGSVERFSLQSADSIDLWHDFSPTYKGIMDGSVDQYTAIKRAYISERRENLRQ
;
A
#
# COMPACT_ATOMS: atom_id res chain seq x y z
N MET A 1 -0.67 -23.30 14.96
CA MET A 1 -0.79 -24.41 14.00
C MET A 1 -2.19 -24.71 13.46
N LYS A 2 -3.19 -25.17 14.25
CA LYS A 2 -4.49 -25.60 13.67
C LYS A 2 -5.34 -24.42 13.13
N LYS A 3 -5.36 -23.28 13.84
CA LYS A 3 -6.09 -22.06 13.41
C LYS A 3 -5.48 -21.36 12.20
N GLU A 4 -4.15 -21.31 12.12
CA GLU A 4 -3.43 -20.71 10.98
C GLU A 4 -3.63 -21.52 9.71
N LYS A 5 -3.59 -22.86 9.79
CA LYS A 5 -3.88 -23.73 8.65
C LYS A 5 -5.33 -23.59 8.17
N ILE A 6 -6.28 -23.33 9.08
CA ILE A 6 -7.68 -23.07 8.74
C ILE A 6 -7.83 -21.72 8.02
N LEU A 7 -7.17 -20.65 8.50
CA LEU A 7 -7.18 -19.36 7.77
C LEU A 7 -6.54 -19.48 6.38
N LEU A 8 -5.44 -20.24 6.25
CA LEU A 8 -4.77 -20.45 4.97
C LEU A 8 -5.61 -21.30 4.00
N LEU A 9 -6.39 -22.25 4.50
CA LEU A 9 -7.35 -23.02 3.70
C LEU A 9 -8.56 -22.18 3.26
N ILE A 10 -9.09 -21.33 4.14
CA ILE A 10 -10.14 -20.37 3.81
C ILE A 10 -9.62 -19.37 2.77
N PHE A 11 -8.38 -18.91 2.92
CA PHE A 11 -7.69 -18.07 1.95
C PHE A 11 -7.60 -18.75 0.57
N LEU A 12 -7.14 -20.01 0.52
CA LEU A 12 -7.04 -20.75 -0.75
C LEU A 12 -8.42 -20.98 -1.40
N LEU A 13 -9.46 -21.23 -0.61
CA LEU A 13 -10.84 -21.39 -1.06
C LEU A 13 -11.46 -20.08 -1.57
N LEU A 14 -11.19 -18.96 -0.91
CA LEU A 14 -11.64 -17.64 -1.38
C LEU A 14 -10.96 -17.28 -2.70
N VAL A 15 -9.66 -17.55 -2.83
CA VAL A 15 -8.90 -17.31 -4.07
C VAL A 15 -9.45 -18.13 -5.24
N THR A 16 -9.79 -19.41 -5.06
CA THR A 16 -10.35 -20.21 -6.18
C THR A 16 -11.76 -19.79 -6.59
N THR A 17 -12.56 -19.24 -5.67
CA THR A 17 -13.91 -18.73 -6.00
C THR A 17 -13.92 -17.40 -6.75
N GLN A 18 -12.81 -16.65 -6.76
CA GLN A 18 -12.72 -15.33 -7.41
C GLN A 18 -12.23 -15.39 -8.87
N ILE A 19 -11.85 -16.57 -9.39
CA ILE A 19 -11.48 -16.76 -10.80
C ILE A 19 -12.68 -16.50 -11.73
N GLY A 20 -13.92 -16.45 -11.20
CA GLY A 20 -15.16 -16.40 -11.98
C GLY A 20 -15.92 -15.06 -12.04
N CYS A 21 -15.51 -13.99 -11.36
CA CYS A 21 -16.27 -12.72 -11.41
C CYS A 21 -15.42 -11.50 -11.11
N ALA A 22 -14.72 -10.98 -12.12
CA ALA A 22 -14.40 -9.57 -12.18
C ALA A 22 -14.42 -9.14 -13.65
N LYS A 23 -15.61 -8.74 -14.10
CA LYS A 23 -15.76 -8.01 -15.36
C LYS A 23 -15.10 -6.64 -15.12
N PRO A 24 -14.13 -6.18 -15.93
CA PRO A 24 -13.67 -4.80 -15.84
C PRO A 24 -14.87 -3.92 -16.26
N GLU A 25 -15.52 -3.28 -15.29
CA GLU A 25 -16.57 -2.31 -15.57
C GLU A 25 -15.91 -1.02 -16.09
N GLY A 26 -16.52 -0.50 -17.16
CA GLY A 26 -15.88 0.33 -18.17
C GLY A 26 -15.36 1.67 -17.69
N CYS A 27 -14.33 2.16 -18.38
CA CYS A 27 -13.89 3.52 -18.26
C CYS A 27 -15.00 4.48 -18.70
N VAL A 28 -15.40 5.37 -17.81
CA VAL A 28 -16.27 6.49 -18.15
C VAL A 28 -15.35 7.65 -18.52
N PHE A 29 -15.51 8.21 -19.71
CA PHE A 29 -14.80 9.44 -20.05
C PHE A 29 -15.45 10.58 -19.26
N TYR A 30 -14.68 11.22 -18.39
CA TYR A 30 -15.13 12.41 -17.67
C TYR A 30 -14.56 13.62 -18.40
N GLU A 31 -15.44 14.47 -18.94
CA GLU A 31 -15.04 15.79 -19.41
C GLU A 31 -14.74 16.65 -18.17
N ASP A 32 -13.46 16.91 -17.91
CA ASP A 32 -13.07 17.92 -16.93
C ASP A 32 -13.33 19.30 -17.54
N PRO A 33 -14.21 20.15 -16.97
CA PRO A 33 -14.49 21.48 -17.50
C PRO A 33 -13.28 22.44 -17.48
N LEU A 34 -12.16 22.04 -16.88
CA LEU A 34 -10.90 22.80 -16.82
C LEU A 34 -9.76 22.19 -17.66
N SER A 35 -9.98 21.07 -18.35
CA SER A 35 -8.99 20.36 -19.16
C SER A 35 -9.58 19.92 -20.50
N ASP A 36 -8.95 20.31 -21.61
CA ASP A 36 -9.34 19.88 -22.96
C ASP A 36 -8.99 18.40 -23.26
N GLU A 37 -8.35 17.69 -22.32
CA GLU A 37 -8.05 16.26 -22.44
C GLU A 37 -9.15 15.39 -21.84
N GLU A 38 -9.80 14.55 -22.67
CA GLU A 38 -10.66 13.46 -22.21
C GLU A 38 -9.80 12.37 -21.53
N GLN A 39 -9.79 12.34 -20.19
CA GLN A 39 -9.18 11.24 -19.47
C GLN A 39 -10.21 10.15 -19.16
N PRO A 40 -9.93 8.87 -19.51
CA PRO A 40 -10.80 7.77 -19.12
C PRO A 40 -10.77 7.61 -17.59
N VAL A 41 -11.83 8.04 -16.93
CA VAL A 41 -12.06 7.81 -15.49
C VAL A 41 -12.73 6.45 -15.36
N CYS A 42 -11.93 5.40 -15.20
CA CYS A 42 -12.50 4.09 -14.90
C CYS A 42 -12.86 4.02 -13.41
N GLU A 43 -14.13 4.32 -13.13
CA GLU A 43 -14.72 4.16 -11.82
C GLU A 43 -14.62 2.70 -11.38
N VAL A 44 -14.19 2.50 -10.14
CA VAL A 44 -14.15 1.18 -9.53
C VAL A 44 -15.49 0.90 -8.88
N TRP A 45 -15.94 -0.33 -9.03
CA TRP A 45 -17.17 -0.83 -8.43
C TRP A 45 -17.16 -0.63 -6.91
N ASP A 46 -18.05 0.24 -6.42
CA ASP A 46 -18.13 0.68 -5.02
C ASP A 46 -19.53 0.39 -4.44
N PRO A 47 -19.85 -0.88 -4.14
CA PRO A 47 -21.18 -1.26 -3.65
C PRO A 47 -21.47 -0.78 -2.22
N PHE A 48 -20.42 -0.39 -1.47
CA PHE A 48 -20.51 0.03 -0.08
C PHE A 48 -20.24 1.52 0.11
N GLU A 49 -20.47 2.33 -0.92
CA GLU A 49 -20.14 3.77 -0.91
C GLU A 49 -20.63 4.51 0.35
N PRO A 50 -21.87 4.34 0.85
CA PRO A 50 -22.31 5.06 2.05
C PRO A 50 -21.47 4.70 3.28
N LEU A 51 -21.09 3.43 3.44
CA LEU A 51 -20.24 2.97 4.53
C LEU A 51 -18.80 3.45 4.33
N ASN A 52 -18.29 3.35 3.11
CA ASN A 52 -16.95 3.77 2.75
C ASN A 52 -16.73 5.27 3.01
N ARG A 53 -17.73 6.12 2.70
CA ARG A 53 -17.71 7.56 3.01
C ARG A 53 -17.66 7.84 4.51
N VAL A 54 -18.41 7.09 5.32
CA VAL A 54 -18.37 7.23 6.80
C VAL A 54 -17.00 6.82 7.34
N THR A 55 -16.49 5.66 6.93
CA THR A 55 -15.17 5.18 7.36
C THR A 55 -14.06 6.12 6.89
N PHE A 56 -14.17 6.65 5.67
CA PHE A 56 -13.27 7.67 5.15
C PHE A 56 -13.23 8.92 6.05
N TYR A 57 -14.39 9.44 6.45
CA TYR A 57 -14.45 10.59 7.35
C TYR A 57 -13.82 10.29 8.73
N ILE A 58 -14.03 9.08 9.25
CA ILE A 58 -13.39 8.65 10.51
C ILE A 58 -11.86 8.62 10.33
N ASN A 59 -11.37 8.03 9.24
CA ASN A 59 -9.95 7.96 8.93
C ASN A 59 -9.33 9.36 8.77
N ASP A 60 -9.98 10.25 8.02
CA ASP A 60 -9.56 11.65 7.86
C ASP A 60 -9.35 12.32 9.22
N LYS A 61 -10.31 12.18 10.14
CA LYS A 61 -10.16 12.72 11.51
C LYS A 61 -9.01 12.09 12.26
N VAL A 62 -8.82 10.78 12.17
CA VAL A 62 -7.69 10.12 12.84
C VAL A 62 -6.36 10.59 12.27
N TYR A 63 -6.26 10.75 10.95
CA TYR A 63 -5.04 11.20 10.31
C TYR A 63 -4.74 12.66 10.66
N MET A 64 -5.73 13.54 10.51
CA MET A 64 -5.54 14.98 10.71
C MET A 64 -5.47 15.39 12.18
N TRP A 65 -6.13 14.68 13.10
CA TRP A 65 -6.12 15.02 14.54
C TRP A 65 -5.24 14.10 15.39
N GLY A 66 -4.83 12.96 14.85
CA GLY A 66 -3.93 12.00 15.49
C GLY A 66 -2.54 12.02 14.89
N LEU A 67 -2.40 11.56 13.64
CA LEU A 67 -1.08 11.38 13.01
C LEU A 67 -0.39 12.72 12.70
N GLU A 68 -1.12 13.67 12.13
CA GLU A 68 -0.58 14.97 11.73
C GLU A 68 0.05 15.78 12.87
N PRO A 69 -0.58 15.95 14.05
CA PRO A 69 0.07 16.64 15.15
C PRO A 69 1.26 15.85 15.71
N ILE A 70 1.23 14.52 15.70
CA ILE A 70 2.38 13.69 16.09
C ILE A 70 3.55 13.93 15.13
N ASN A 71 3.28 13.91 13.82
CA ASN A 71 4.26 14.18 12.80
C ASN A 71 4.89 15.57 12.98
N LYS A 72 4.09 16.64 13.02
CA LYS A 72 4.60 18.02 13.16
C LYS A 72 5.33 18.29 14.47
N ASN A 73 4.83 17.77 15.58
CA ASN A 73 5.37 18.12 16.90
C ASN A 73 6.54 17.23 17.35
N LEU A 74 6.66 16.02 16.81
CA LEU A 74 7.67 15.04 17.20
C LEU A 74 8.54 14.64 16.01
N TYR A 75 7.94 14.10 14.95
CA TYR A 75 8.69 13.49 13.85
C TYR A 75 9.49 14.52 13.04
N GLU A 76 8.88 15.64 12.66
CA GLU A 76 9.55 16.72 11.91
C GLU A 76 10.70 17.40 12.66
N LYS A 77 10.75 17.28 14.00
CA LYS A 77 11.86 17.80 14.80
C LYS A 77 13.09 16.90 14.76
N ILE A 78 12.95 15.67 14.29
CA ILE A 78 14.06 14.76 14.08
C ILE A 78 14.87 15.26 12.88
N PRO A 79 16.21 15.36 12.99
CA PRO A 79 17.05 15.75 11.86
C PRO A 79 16.81 14.87 10.63
N GLU A 80 16.75 15.47 9.45
CA GLU A 80 16.54 14.79 8.17
C GLU A 80 17.42 13.53 7.99
N PRO A 81 18.73 13.51 8.30
CA PRO A 81 19.54 12.30 8.15
C PRO A 81 19.06 11.11 9.00
N VAL A 82 18.44 11.38 10.15
CA VAL A 82 17.90 10.33 11.02
C VAL A 82 16.55 9.84 10.48
N ARG A 83 15.73 10.73 9.90
CA ARG A 83 14.47 10.34 9.24
C ARG A 83 14.76 9.47 8.00
N ASP A 84 15.74 9.86 7.19
CA ASP A 84 16.21 9.03 6.08
C ASP A 84 16.63 7.63 6.53
N CYS A 85 17.32 7.54 7.67
CA CYS A 85 17.72 6.24 8.26
C CYS A 85 16.51 5.39 8.68
N ILE A 86 15.44 6.02 9.18
CA ILE A 86 14.18 5.35 9.55
C ILE A 86 13.48 4.84 8.29
N GLY A 87 13.31 5.68 7.27
CA GLY A 87 12.71 5.28 5.99
C GLY A 87 13.51 4.19 5.29
N ASN A 88 14.84 4.27 5.30
CA ASN A 88 15.72 3.21 4.78
C ASN A 88 15.52 1.88 5.49
N PHE A 89 15.39 1.91 6.82
CA PHE A 89 15.16 0.72 7.62
C PHE A 89 13.84 0.05 7.25
N PHE A 90 12.73 0.81 7.16
CA PHE A 90 11.42 0.26 6.79
C PHE A 90 11.36 -0.19 5.33
N TYR A 91 12.03 0.54 4.43
CA TYR A 91 12.21 0.12 3.05
C TYR A 91 12.90 -1.25 2.95
N ASN A 92 13.98 -1.48 3.72
CA ASN A 92 14.67 -2.78 3.75
C ASN A 92 13.84 -3.87 4.47
N LEU A 93 13.08 -3.50 5.50
CA LEU A 93 12.24 -4.43 6.27
C LEU A 93 11.07 -4.99 5.45
N SER A 94 10.56 -4.19 4.51
CA SER A 94 9.49 -4.58 3.56
C SER A 94 10.00 -5.33 2.33
N SER A 95 11.32 -5.41 2.09
CA SER A 95 11.91 -6.12 0.95
C SER A 95 11.42 -7.57 0.74
N PRO A 96 11.18 -8.40 1.77
CA PRO A 96 10.65 -9.75 1.57
C PRO A 96 9.31 -9.77 0.85
N ILE A 97 8.46 -8.77 1.08
CA ILE A 97 7.17 -8.63 0.40
C ILE A 97 7.42 -8.33 -1.09
N ARG A 98 8.29 -7.36 -1.39
CA ARG A 98 8.66 -7.00 -2.77
C ARG A 98 9.26 -8.17 -3.54
N ILE A 99 10.13 -8.94 -2.90
CA ILE A 99 10.73 -10.15 -3.50
C ILE A 99 9.63 -11.17 -3.84
N VAL A 100 8.69 -11.43 -2.92
CA VAL A 100 7.60 -12.38 -3.19
C VAL A 100 6.67 -11.87 -4.28
N GLY A 101 6.31 -10.59 -4.27
CA GLY A 101 5.52 -9.95 -5.32
C GLY A 101 6.17 -10.09 -6.70
N ALA A 102 7.44 -9.71 -6.82
CA ALA A 102 8.20 -9.82 -8.06
C ALA A 102 8.37 -11.28 -8.53
N ILE A 103 8.52 -12.24 -7.61
CA ILE A 103 8.52 -13.68 -7.94
C ILE A 103 7.16 -14.10 -8.51
N MET A 104 6.05 -13.67 -7.88
CA MET A 104 4.70 -13.98 -8.36
C MET A 104 4.43 -13.42 -9.76
N GLN A 105 5.02 -12.27 -10.08
CA GLN A 105 4.94 -11.63 -11.40
C GLN A 105 5.94 -12.20 -12.42
N GLY A 106 6.87 -13.07 -12.01
CA GLY A 106 7.92 -13.61 -12.88
C GLY A 106 9.02 -12.62 -13.23
N LYS A 107 9.14 -11.50 -12.50
CA LYS A 107 10.10 -10.41 -12.74
C LYS A 107 11.49 -10.74 -12.14
N GLY A 108 12.18 -11.72 -12.73
CA GLY A 108 13.44 -12.26 -12.17
C GLY A 108 14.58 -11.25 -12.01
N GLU A 109 14.68 -10.25 -12.89
CA GLU A 109 15.66 -9.17 -12.78
C GLU A 109 15.41 -8.32 -11.52
N ILE A 110 14.16 -7.90 -11.31
CA ILE A 110 13.75 -7.11 -10.14
C ILE A 110 13.97 -7.89 -8.84
N VAL A 111 13.71 -9.21 -8.85
CA VAL A 111 14.03 -10.09 -7.72
C VAL A 111 15.52 -10.04 -7.39
N GLY A 112 16.38 -10.20 -8.40
CA GLY A 112 17.83 -10.16 -8.23
C GLY A 112 18.32 -8.83 -7.68
N LEU A 113 17.84 -7.71 -8.23
CA LEU A 113 18.17 -6.36 -7.77
C LEU A 113 17.73 -6.13 -6.32
N THR A 114 16.47 -6.46 -6.00
CA THR A 114 15.91 -6.29 -4.65
C THR A 114 16.63 -7.16 -3.62
N MET A 115 16.96 -8.40 -3.96
CA MET A 115 17.73 -9.29 -3.08
C MET A 115 19.15 -8.75 -2.84
N ASN A 116 19.86 -8.35 -3.90
CA ASN A 116 21.21 -7.81 -3.79
C ASN A 116 21.23 -6.53 -2.96
N GLU A 117 20.26 -5.63 -3.17
CA GLU A 117 20.11 -4.41 -2.40
C GLU A 117 19.87 -4.73 -0.92
N THR A 118 18.92 -5.64 -0.63
CA THR A 118 18.54 -6.02 0.73
C THR A 118 19.70 -6.67 1.47
N ILE A 119 20.42 -7.59 0.83
CA ILE A 119 21.57 -8.27 1.43
C ILE A 119 22.69 -7.26 1.72
N THR A 120 22.97 -6.37 0.78
CA THR A 120 24.05 -5.38 0.93
C THR A 120 23.72 -4.37 2.02
N ASN A 121 22.49 -3.85 2.03
CA ASN A 121 22.04 -2.87 3.03
C ASN A 121 21.89 -3.50 4.42
N SER A 122 21.48 -4.76 4.50
CA SER A 122 21.44 -5.47 5.78
C SER A 122 22.84 -5.77 6.33
N SER A 123 23.79 -6.15 5.47
CA SER A 123 25.14 -6.56 5.88
C SER A 123 26.07 -5.38 6.16
N PHE A 124 26.10 -4.40 5.26
CA PHE A 124 27.01 -3.25 5.32
C PHE A 124 26.33 -1.97 5.78
N GLY A 125 25.00 -1.95 5.81
CA GLY A 125 24.20 -0.80 6.23
C GLY A 125 23.58 -0.93 7.63
N ILE A 126 24.11 -1.81 8.47
CA ILE A 126 23.65 -2.04 9.85
C ILE A 126 22.16 -2.40 9.88
N GLY A 127 21.80 -3.52 9.25
CA GLY A 127 20.40 -4.00 9.23
C GLY A 127 19.45 -3.16 8.37
N GLY A 128 19.99 -2.37 7.42
CA GLY A 128 19.20 -1.55 6.49
C GLY A 128 19.01 -0.10 6.91
N ILE A 129 19.56 0.34 8.05
CA ILE A 129 19.53 1.74 8.51
C ILE A 129 20.24 2.65 7.50
N PHE A 130 21.40 2.20 7.01
CA PHE A 130 22.12 2.85 5.93
C PHE A 130 21.90 2.08 4.61
N ARG A 131 21.85 2.80 3.50
CA ARG A 131 21.74 2.22 2.15
C ARG A 131 23.00 2.47 1.31
N PRO A 132 24.09 1.70 1.54
CA PRO A 132 25.27 1.75 0.67
C PRO A 132 24.98 1.24 -0.75
N ALA A 133 23.99 0.35 -0.93
CA ALA A 133 23.50 -0.07 -2.24
C ALA A 133 22.18 0.62 -2.58
N LYS A 134 22.13 1.21 -3.78
CA LYS A 134 20.94 1.83 -4.38
C LYS A 134 20.83 1.35 -5.82
N PHE A 135 20.30 0.14 -6.00
CA PHE A 135 20.00 -0.39 -7.33
C PHE A 135 18.64 0.11 -7.82
N ASN A 136 17.83 0.66 -6.91
CA ASN A 136 16.53 1.29 -7.18
C ASN A 136 15.60 0.39 -8.02
N PRO A 137 15.34 -0.86 -7.58
CA PRO A 137 14.25 -1.65 -8.15
C PRO A 137 12.92 -0.91 -7.93
N PRO A 138 11.86 -1.22 -8.71
CA PRO A 138 10.53 -0.68 -8.44
C PRO A 138 10.12 -0.92 -6.98
N ASP A 139 9.73 0.16 -6.30
CA ASP A 139 9.47 0.15 -4.86
C ASP A 139 8.12 -0.50 -4.48
N GLU A 140 7.30 -0.85 -5.47
CA GLU A 140 5.87 -1.11 -5.27
C GLU A 140 5.44 -2.56 -5.52
N GLU A 141 6.41 -3.46 -5.74
CA GLU A 141 6.11 -4.88 -5.95
C GLU A 141 5.43 -5.48 -4.71
N ASP A 142 4.23 -6.03 -4.87
CA ASP A 142 3.46 -6.59 -3.76
C ASP A 142 2.62 -7.81 -4.18
N ILE A 143 1.95 -8.44 -3.22
CA ILE A 143 1.15 -9.65 -3.50
C ILE A 143 -0.09 -9.29 -4.30
N ASP A 144 -0.63 -8.09 -4.10
CA ASP A 144 -1.79 -7.61 -4.85
C ASP A 144 -1.48 -7.53 -6.34
N GLN A 145 -0.36 -6.93 -6.73
CA GLN A 145 0.11 -6.91 -8.13
C GLN A 145 0.37 -8.30 -8.67
N GLY A 146 0.98 -9.18 -7.87
CA GLY A 146 1.10 -10.60 -8.19
C GLY A 146 -0.26 -11.22 -8.52
N LEU A 147 -1.29 -11.00 -7.72
CA LEU A 147 -2.65 -11.49 -7.99
C LEU A 147 -3.22 -10.90 -9.30
N ALA A 148 -3.00 -9.61 -9.58
CA ALA A 148 -3.43 -9.03 -10.86
C ALA A 148 -2.71 -9.66 -12.06
N TYR A 149 -1.42 -9.98 -11.95
CA TYR A 149 -0.67 -10.69 -12.99
C TYR A 149 -1.30 -12.05 -13.32
N TRP A 150 -1.85 -12.74 -12.32
CA TRP A 150 -2.58 -14.01 -12.48
C TRP A 150 -4.06 -13.84 -12.90
N GLY A 151 -4.50 -12.63 -13.24
CA GLY A 151 -5.83 -12.35 -13.77
C GLY A 151 -6.92 -12.12 -12.72
N PHE A 152 -6.57 -11.96 -11.44
CA PHE A 152 -7.54 -11.52 -10.43
C PHE A 152 -7.89 -10.05 -10.68
N GLY A 153 -9.19 -9.75 -10.84
CA GLY A 153 -9.64 -8.36 -10.95
C GLY A 153 -9.57 -7.62 -9.61
N GLU A 154 -9.70 -6.28 -9.66
CA GLU A 154 -9.67 -5.40 -8.49
C GLU A 154 -10.77 -5.76 -7.46
N GLY A 155 -11.98 -6.07 -7.93
CA GLY A 155 -13.14 -6.35 -7.08
C GLY A 155 -13.73 -5.08 -6.45
N ALA A 156 -14.51 -5.24 -5.38
CA ALA A 156 -15.16 -4.12 -4.69
C ALA A 156 -14.14 -3.17 -4.06
N TYR A 157 -14.41 -1.87 -4.16
CA TYR A 157 -13.72 -0.85 -3.37
C TYR A 157 -14.22 -0.84 -1.93
N ILE A 158 -13.29 -0.81 -0.98
CA ILE A 158 -13.56 -0.84 0.46
C ILE A 158 -12.61 0.13 1.14
N VAL A 159 -13.13 0.98 2.01
CA VAL A 159 -12.31 1.80 2.91
C VAL A 159 -12.23 1.11 4.25
N TRP A 160 -11.02 0.68 4.63
CA TRP A 160 -10.78 0.05 5.93
C TRP A 160 -10.52 1.11 7.01
N PRO A 161 -11.05 0.92 8.24
CA PRO A 161 -10.72 1.80 9.35
C PRO A 161 -9.21 1.81 9.59
N LEU A 162 -8.61 3.00 9.72
CA LEU A 162 -7.18 3.29 9.92
C LEU A 162 -6.26 2.91 8.74
N PHE A 163 -6.57 1.87 7.97
CA PHE A 163 -5.73 1.39 6.86
C PHE A 163 -6.01 2.06 5.51
N GLY A 164 -7.08 2.84 5.41
CA GLY A 164 -7.38 3.64 4.22
C GLY A 164 -8.07 2.87 3.08
N PRO A 165 -8.05 3.44 1.87
CA PRO A 165 -8.73 2.89 0.69
C PRO A 165 -8.04 1.62 0.19
N ARG A 166 -8.82 0.57 -0.12
CA ARG A 166 -8.32 -0.69 -0.70
C ARG A 166 -9.33 -1.27 -1.68
N THR A 167 -8.85 -2.17 -2.55
CA THR A 167 -9.74 -3.07 -3.31
C THR A 167 -9.88 -4.41 -2.60
N PHE A 168 -10.84 -5.24 -2.99
CA PHE A 168 -10.98 -6.59 -2.47
C PHE A 168 -9.69 -7.39 -2.70
N ARG A 169 -9.16 -7.36 -3.93
CA ARG A 169 -7.88 -7.99 -4.28
C ARG A 169 -6.73 -7.47 -3.40
N SER A 170 -6.62 -6.16 -3.24
CA SER A 170 -5.59 -5.54 -2.40
C SER A 170 -5.71 -5.97 -0.93
N SER A 171 -6.93 -6.13 -0.43
CA SER A 171 -7.18 -6.63 0.93
C SER A 171 -6.69 -8.07 1.11
N PHE A 172 -6.86 -8.93 0.09
CA PHE A 172 -6.28 -10.27 0.09
C PHE A 172 -4.76 -10.27 -0.01
N GLY A 173 -4.18 -9.40 -0.86
CA GLY A 173 -2.74 -9.22 -0.97
C GLY A 173 -2.12 -8.88 0.39
N ASN A 174 -2.65 -7.87 1.06
CA ASN A 174 -2.21 -7.43 2.38
C ASN A 174 -2.34 -8.52 3.46
N PHE A 175 -3.40 -9.33 3.38
CA PHE A 175 -3.54 -10.47 4.28
C PHE A 175 -2.45 -11.52 4.05
N GLY A 176 -2.04 -11.77 2.80
CA GLY A 176 -0.88 -12.61 2.48
C GLY A 176 0.44 -12.00 2.98
N GLU A 177 0.63 -10.70 2.77
CA GLU A 177 1.82 -9.95 3.17
C GLU A 177 2.05 -9.99 4.68
N TYR A 178 0.97 -9.98 5.47
CA TYR A 178 1.04 -10.16 6.92
C TYR A 178 1.79 -11.44 7.33
N PHE A 179 1.72 -12.54 6.56
CA PHE A 179 2.45 -13.77 6.87
C PHE A 179 3.93 -13.73 6.49
N ILE A 180 4.28 -12.91 5.50
CA ILE A 180 5.64 -12.76 4.98
C ILE A 180 6.41 -11.71 5.78
N SER A 181 5.72 -10.68 6.27
CA SER A 181 6.32 -9.59 7.02
C SER A 181 7.13 -10.10 8.23
N PRO A 182 8.44 -9.75 8.33
CA PRO A 182 9.25 -10.09 9.49
C PRO A 182 8.68 -9.52 10.79
N VAL A 183 7.99 -8.38 10.72
CA VAL A 183 7.37 -7.66 11.84
C VAL A 183 6.36 -8.55 12.58
N LYS A 184 5.69 -9.47 11.88
CA LYS A 184 4.78 -10.44 12.49
C LYS A 184 5.48 -11.35 13.51
N TYR A 185 6.75 -11.68 13.31
CA TYR A 185 7.46 -12.64 14.17
C TYR A 185 8.07 -11.98 15.42
N THR A 186 7.88 -10.67 15.60
CA THR A 186 8.27 -9.94 16.81
C THR A 186 7.21 -10.05 17.91
N GLY A 187 7.60 -9.70 19.15
CA GLY A 187 6.69 -9.61 20.28
C GLY A 187 5.62 -8.53 20.06
N SER A 188 4.53 -8.59 20.82
CA SER A 188 3.37 -7.71 20.58
C SER A 188 3.69 -6.23 20.76
N VAL A 189 4.56 -5.89 21.73
CA VAL A 189 4.95 -4.50 22.01
C VAL A 189 5.89 -3.98 20.92
N GLU A 190 6.87 -4.79 20.52
CA GLU A 190 7.82 -4.49 19.46
C GLU A 190 7.09 -4.30 18.13
N ARG A 191 6.15 -5.20 17.81
CA ARG A 191 5.33 -5.11 16.61
C ARG A 191 4.55 -3.81 16.56
N PHE A 192 3.83 -3.49 17.63
CA PHE A 192 3.02 -2.27 17.69
C PHE A 192 3.89 -1.01 17.58
N SER A 193 5.07 -1.03 18.19
CA SER A 193 6.05 0.07 18.12
C SER A 193 6.58 0.26 16.69
N LEU A 194 6.97 -0.83 16.03
CA LEU A 194 7.44 -0.81 14.64
C LEU A 194 6.34 -0.32 13.69
N GLN A 195 5.12 -0.86 13.81
CA GLN A 195 3.99 -0.44 12.98
C GLN A 195 3.62 1.03 13.18
N SER A 196 3.68 1.51 14.43
CA SER A 196 3.39 2.91 14.73
C SER A 196 4.46 3.85 14.15
N ALA A 197 5.74 3.48 14.27
CA ALA A 197 6.84 4.24 13.71
C ALA A 197 6.78 4.28 12.17
N ASP A 198 6.54 3.14 11.53
CA ASP A 198 6.34 3.02 10.08
C ASP A 198 5.14 3.87 9.62
N SER A 199 4.02 3.83 10.35
CA SER A 199 2.84 4.65 10.02
C SER A 199 3.10 6.14 10.11
N ILE A 200 3.93 6.59 11.06
CA ILE A 200 4.28 8.01 11.21
C ILE A 200 5.23 8.44 10.09
N ASP A 201 6.22 7.60 9.76
CA ASP A 201 7.15 7.83 8.66
C ASP A 201 6.43 7.91 7.30
N LEU A 202 5.58 6.91 7.00
CA LEU A 202 4.73 6.92 5.80
C LEU A 202 3.78 8.13 5.78
N TRP A 203 3.19 8.50 6.92
CA TRP A 203 2.35 9.69 7.00
C TRP A 203 3.15 10.97 6.74
N HIS A 204 4.40 11.06 7.20
CA HIS A 204 5.24 12.22 6.96
C HIS A 204 5.36 12.50 5.45
N ASP A 205 5.72 11.47 4.68
CA ASP A 205 5.92 11.56 3.24
C ASP A 205 4.59 11.75 2.49
N PHE A 206 3.53 11.08 2.94
CA PHE A 206 2.23 11.09 2.26
C PHE A 206 1.37 12.34 2.58
N SER A 207 1.53 12.95 3.77
CA SER A 207 0.63 14.00 4.24
C SER A 207 0.54 15.25 3.35
N PRO A 208 1.61 15.71 2.64
CA PRO A 208 1.49 16.84 1.73
C PRO A 208 0.59 16.53 0.54
N THR A 209 0.76 15.35 -0.07
CA THR A 209 -0.06 14.85 -1.19
C THR A 209 -1.52 14.70 -0.75
N TYR A 210 -1.74 14.09 0.41
CA TYR A 210 -3.09 13.93 0.98
C TYR A 210 -3.80 15.27 1.15
N LYS A 211 -3.17 16.25 1.79
CA LYS A 211 -3.76 17.59 1.99
C LYS A 211 -4.01 18.31 0.68
N GLY A 212 -3.07 18.22 -0.27
CA GLY A 212 -3.22 18.79 -1.60
C GLY A 212 -4.46 18.27 -2.33
N ILE A 213 -4.72 16.95 -2.25
CA ILE A 213 -5.94 16.34 -2.80
C ILE A 213 -7.17 16.86 -2.05
N MET A 214 -7.14 16.91 -0.71
CA MET A 214 -8.29 17.32 0.09
C MET A 214 -8.69 18.79 -0.08
N ASP A 215 -7.71 19.68 -0.18
CA ASP A 215 -7.93 21.12 -0.27
C ASP A 215 -8.39 21.53 -1.68
N GLY A 216 -7.97 20.80 -2.71
CA GLY A 216 -8.32 21.06 -4.11
C GLY A 216 -9.63 20.42 -4.59
N SER A 217 -10.27 19.56 -3.78
CA SER A 217 -11.38 18.71 -4.23
C SER A 217 -12.73 19.11 -3.65
N VAL A 218 -13.75 19.19 -4.52
CA VAL A 218 -15.14 19.41 -4.09
C VAL A 218 -15.70 18.17 -3.37
N ASP A 219 -15.44 16.96 -3.91
CA ASP A 219 -15.75 15.69 -3.25
C ASP A 219 -14.45 14.97 -2.87
N GLN A 220 -14.02 15.21 -1.64
CA GLN A 220 -12.80 14.66 -1.04
C GLN A 220 -12.73 13.13 -1.09
N TYR A 221 -13.85 12.45 -0.85
CA TYR A 221 -13.90 10.98 -0.89
C TYR A 221 -13.65 10.47 -2.31
N THR A 222 -14.34 11.05 -3.28
CA THR A 222 -14.20 10.63 -4.69
C THR A 222 -12.81 10.95 -5.21
N ALA A 223 -12.22 12.08 -4.82
CA ALA A 223 -10.86 12.44 -5.20
C ALA A 223 -9.82 11.43 -4.69
N ILE A 224 -9.89 11.07 -3.40
CA ILE A 224 -8.99 10.06 -2.82
C ILE A 224 -9.22 8.68 -3.43
N LYS A 225 -10.47 8.29 -3.65
CA LYS A 225 -10.81 7.03 -4.34
C LYS A 225 -10.17 6.99 -5.74
N ARG A 226 -10.29 8.06 -6.51
CA ARG A 226 -9.71 8.16 -7.86
C ARG A 226 -8.18 8.13 -7.82
N ALA A 227 -7.56 8.89 -6.94
CA ALA A 227 -6.11 8.92 -6.78
C ALA A 227 -5.56 7.52 -6.47
N TYR A 228 -6.14 6.84 -5.47
CA TYR A 228 -5.74 5.48 -5.09
C TYR A 228 -5.86 4.49 -6.26
N ILE A 229 -7.00 4.49 -6.98
CA ILE A 229 -7.18 3.57 -8.11
C ILE A 229 -6.26 3.88 -9.27
N SER A 230 -6.03 5.17 -9.57
CA SER A 230 -5.13 5.58 -10.64
C SER A 230 -3.72 5.07 -10.38
N GLU A 231 -3.19 5.33 -9.19
CA GLU A 231 -1.88 4.86 -8.73
C GLU A 231 -1.78 3.33 -8.83
N ARG A 232 -2.74 2.59 -8.25
CA ARG A 232 -2.70 1.12 -8.30
C ARG A 232 -2.71 0.55 -9.71
N ARG A 233 -3.35 1.21 -10.68
CA ARG A 233 -3.36 0.77 -12.08
C ARG A 233 -2.10 1.17 -12.83
N GLU A 234 -1.51 2.30 -12.49
CA GLU A 234 -0.21 2.71 -13.04
C GLU A 234 0.87 1.71 -12.66
N ASN A 235 0.89 1.28 -11.40
CA ASN A 235 1.89 0.35 -10.89
C ASN A 235 1.79 -1.04 -11.53
N LEU A 236 0.60 -1.42 -12.04
CA LEU A 236 0.39 -2.66 -12.78
C LEU A 236 0.85 -2.60 -14.25
N ARG A 237 1.09 -1.39 -14.79
CA ARG A 237 1.56 -1.22 -16.17
C ARG A 237 3.09 -1.29 -16.30
N GLN A 238 3.81 -1.16 -15.18
CA GLN A 238 5.27 -1.19 -15.09
C GLN A 238 5.80 -2.63 -14.98
#